data_AF-A0A7S0GN86-F1
#
_entry.id   AF-A0A7S0GN86-F1
#
_cell.length_a   1.000
_cell.length_b   1.000
_cell.length_c   1.000
_cell.angle_alpha   90.00
_cell.angle_beta   90.00
_cell.angle_gamma   90.00
#
_symmetry.space_group_name_H-M   'P 1'
#
loop_
_entity.id
_entity.type
_entity.pdbx_description
1 polymer ?
#
loop_
_entity_poly.entity_id
_entity_poly.type
_entity_poly.pdbx_seq_one_letter_code
_entity_poly.pdbx_strand_id
1 'polypeptide(L)'
;MVPVNKHDGYIISSRNPIDRVVSAFLYVHPSNVAITTKHRAHFLKRNRGKENLFVEEYDMFFECFPDVSALAMNLVGDSNCAKLGRNIIGGGNSTMKSEMLNHFSFGYKFYASDLLVTGSRIFALRQEHLVTDWINFNLRLGGEPHEISGTNKDFKDKLEVKIPPGGLSKEERQCLCVALADELKVYLGVIDAADNLTKEEKKESRREINDGCFI
;
A
#
# COMPACT_ATOMS: atom_id res chain seq x y z
N MET A 1 18.27 -6.97 6.18
CA MET A 1 18.36 -5.52 6.45
C MET A 1 19.38 -4.95 5.47
N VAL A 2 19.01 -3.93 4.70
CA VAL A 2 19.93 -3.30 3.71
C VAL A 2 20.86 -2.36 4.48
N PRO A 3 22.19 -2.46 4.33
CA PRO A 3 23.12 -1.60 5.05
C PRO A 3 23.05 -0.16 4.50
N VAL A 4 22.32 0.72 5.20
CA VAL A 4 21.99 2.07 4.71
C VAL A 4 23.25 2.91 4.40
N ASN A 5 24.34 2.67 5.13
CA ASN A 5 25.59 3.43 5.02
C ASN A 5 26.49 3.03 3.84
N LYS A 6 26.07 2.09 2.97
CA LYS A 6 26.87 1.61 1.82
C LYS A 6 26.41 2.17 0.47
N HIS A 7 25.40 3.03 0.44
CA HIS A 7 24.83 3.57 -0.79
C HIS A 7 24.62 5.08 -0.66
N ASP A 8 24.87 5.81 -1.75
CA ASP A 8 24.77 7.27 -1.79
C ASP A 8 23.32 7.78 -1.87
N GLY A 9 22.40 6.90 -2.30
CA GLY A 9 20.98 7.21 -2.38
C GLY A 9 20.10 6.01 -2.68
N TYR A 10 18.80 6.22 -2.54
CA TYR A 10 17.78 5.17 -2.63
C TYR A 10 16.62 5.62 -3.50
N ILE A 11 16.12 4.70 -4.33
CA ILE A 11 14.87 4.88 -5.06
C ILE A 11 13.79 4.12 -4.29
N ILE A 12 12.72 4.81 -3.96
CA ILE A 12 11.60 4.30 -3.18
C ILE A 12 10.36 4.39 -4.04
N SER A 13 9.80 3.24 -4.43
CA SER A 13 8.41 3.19 -4.86
C SER A 13 7.56 3.49 -3.64
N SER A 14 6.76 4.55 -3.69
CA SER A 14 5.90 5.00 -2.59
C SER A 14 4.46 4.97 -3.05
N ARG A 15 3.53 4.61 -2.17
CA ARG A 15 2.11 4.60 -2.47
C ARG A 15 1.36 5.22 -1.30
N ASN A 16 0.33 6.01 -1.57
CA ASN A 16 -0.54 6.51 -0.53
C ASN A 16 -1.04 5.32 0.34
N PRO A 17 -0.78 5.30 1.67
CA PRO A 17 -1.16 4.18 2.52
C PRO A 17 -2.65 3.82 2.45
N ILE A 18 -3.54 4.81 2.29
CA ILE A 18 -4.98 4.57 2.16
C ILE A 18 -5.29 3.87 0.84
N ASP A 19 -4.80 4.42 -0.27
CA ASP A 19 -5.06 3.86 -1.60
C ASP A 19 -4.41 2.47 -1.75
N ARG A 20 -3.29 2.23 -1.07
CA ARG A 20 -2.69 0.90 -0.95
C ARG A 20 -3.63 -0.08 -0.25
N VAL A 21 -4.18 0.26 0.91
CA VAL A 21 -5.10 -0.63 1.65
C VAL A 21 -6.34 -0.93 0.82
N VAL A 22 -6.95 0.08 0.20
CA VAL A 22 -8.11 -0.09 -0.68
C VAL A 22 -7.78 -1.01 -1.86
N SER A 23 -6.66 -0.74 -2.54
CA SER A 23 -6.23 -1.54 -3.68
C SER A 23 -5.87 -2.97 -3.31
N ALA A 24 -5.17 -3.18 -2.18
CA ALA A 24 -4.83 -4.49 -1.68
C ALA A 24 -6.10 -5.28 -1.34
N PHE A 25 -7.04 -4.66 -0.61
CA PHE A 25 -8.33 -5.25 -0.28
C PHE A 25 -9.06 -5.68 -1.54
N LEU A 26 -9.25 -4.77 -2.49
CA LEU A 26 -9.93 -5.05 -3.75
C LEU A 26 -9.23 -6.15 -4.57
N TYR A 27 -7.89 -6.19 -4.56
CA TYR A 27 -7.12 -7.21 -5.28
C TYR A 27 -7.30 -8.61 -4.68
N VAL A 28 -7.32 -8.72 -3.35
CA VAL A 28 -7.36 -10.03 -2.67
C VAL A 28 -8.76 -10.47 -2.20
N HIS A 29 -9.78 -9.62 -2.31
CA HIS A 29 -11.12 -9.91 -1.83
C HIS A 29 -11.77 -11.10 -2.57
N PRO A 30 -12.36 -12.08 -1.87
CA PRO A 30 -12.98 -13.26 -2.48
C PRO A 30 -14.01 -12.93 -3.56
N SER A 31 -14.82 -11.88 -3.34
CA SER A 31 -15.87 -11.45 -4.28
C SER A 31 -15.35 -10.78 -5.56
N ASN A 32 -14.05 -10.47 -5.66
CA ASN A 32 -13.44 -9.85 -6.85
C ASN A 32 -12.89 -10.93 -7.82
N VAL A 33 -13.79 -11.87 -8.14
CA VAL A 33 -13.62 -13.27 -8.59
C VAL A 33 -12.60 -13.50 -9.72
N ALA A 34 -12.38 -12.54 -10.64
CA ALA A 34 -11.60 -12.78 -11.86
C ALA A 34 -10.12 -13.12 -11.61
N ILE A 35 -9.51 -12.56 -10.57
CA ILE A 35 -8.11 -12.83 -10.19
C ILE A 35 -8.06 -13.88 -9.09
N THR A 36 -8.98 -13.80 -8.14
CA THR A 36 -8.96 -14.60 -6.92
C THR A 36 -9.33 -16.07 -7.15
N THR A 37 -10.19 -16.46 -8.11
CA THR A 37 -10.50 -17.91 -8.26
C THR A 37 -9.30 -18.74 -8.74
N LYS A 38 -8.56 -18.27 -9.74
CA LYS A 38 -7.34 -18.98 -10.21
C LYS A 38 -6.22 -18.89 -9.18
N HIS A 39 -6.03 -17.73 -8.57
CA HIS A 39 -4.99 -17.53 -7.55
C HIS A 39 -5.30 -18.29 -6.25
N ARG A 40 -6.55 -18.27 -5.76
CA ARG A 40 -7.00 -19.03 -4.59
C ARG A 40 -6.95 -20.53 -4.86
N ALA A 41 -7.41 -21.03 -6.01
CA ALA A 41 -7.29 -22.45 -6.34
C ALA A 41 -5.82 -22.89 -6.43
N HIS A 42 -4.96 -22.10 -7.08
CA HIS A 42 -3.53 -22.37 -7.15
C HIS A 42 -2.86 -22.28 -5.76
N PHE A 43 -3.25 -21.32 -4.95
CA PHE A 43 -2.76 -21.11 -3.58
C PHE A 43 -3.18 -22.24 -2.64
N LEU A 44 -4.46 -22.61 -2.62
CA LEU A 44 -5.00 -23.75 -1.87
C LEU A 44 -4.32 -25.06 -2.32
N LYS A 45 -4.11 -25.23 -3.63
CA LYS A 45 -3.38 -26.39 -4.18
C LYS A 45 -1.91 -26.43 -3.71
N ARG A 46 -1.22 -25.27 -3.71
CA ARG A 46 0.19 -25.15 -3.28
C ARG A 46 0.39 -25.34 -1.77
N ASN A 47 -0.64 -25.09 -0.97
CA ASN A 47 -0.58 -25.17 0.49
C ASN A 47 -1.35 -26.36 1.08
N ARG A 48 -1.84 -27.28 0.24
CA ARG A 48 -2.51 -28.50 0.67
C ARG A 48 -1.55 -29.36 1.52
N GLY A 49 -1.92 -29.63 2.77
CA GLY A 49 -1.12 -30.44 3.71
C GLY A 49 -0.17 -29.65 4.63
N LYS A 50 -0.14 -28.32 4.55
CA LYS A 50 0.40 -27.45 5.61
C LYS A 50 -0.74 -27.12 6.58
N GLU A 51 -0.46 -27.02 7.88
CA GLU A 51 -1.48 -26.68 8.88
C GLU A 51 -2.32 -25.48 8.42
N ASN A 52 -3.65 -25.64 8.44
CA ASN A 52 -4.65 -24.82 7.75
C ASN A 52 -4.85 -23.40 8.31
N LEU A 53 -4.02 -22.97 9.27
CA LEU A 53 -4.12 -21.66 9.94
C LEU A 53 -4.18 -20.48 8.95
N PHE A 54 -3.56 -20.62 7.78
CA PHE A 54 -3.55 -19.59 6.72
C PHE A 54 -4.90 -19.38 6.03
N VAL A 55 -5.64 -20.46 5.76
CA VAL A 55 -6.95 -20.38 5.08
C VAL A 55 -7.98 -19.86 6.07
N GLU A 56 -7.89 -20.33 7.32
CA GLU A 56 -8.73 -19.88 8.42
C GLU A 56 -8.59 -18.37 8.68
N GLU A 57 -7.38 -17.83 8.66
CA GLU A 57 -7.19 -16.40 8.91
C GLU A 57 -7.53 -15.50 7.72
N TYR A 58 -7.33 -15.99 6.48
CA TYR A 58 -7.83 -15.32 5.28
C TYR A 58 -9.36 -15.28 5.27
N ASP A 59 -10.01 -16.42 5.53
CA ASP A 59 -11.46 -16.50 5.58
C ASP A 59 -12.00 -15.66 6.75
N MET A 60 -11.40 -15.74 7.95
CA MET A 60 -11.74 -14.89 9.11
C MET A 60 -11.58 -13.40 8.83
N PHE A 61 -10.55 -12.98 8.09
CA PHE A 61 -10.38 -11.58 7.71
C PHE A 61 -11.54 -11.09 6.86
N PHE A 62 -11.95 -11.84 5.84
CA PHE A 62 -13.06 -11.45 4.97
C PHE A 62 -14.45 -11.69 5.59
N GLU A 63 -14.56 -12.55 6.60
CA GLU A 63 -15.75 -12.62 7.46
C GLU A 63 -15.88 -11.36 8.34
N CYS A 64 -14.76 -10.89 8.91
CA CYS A 64 -14.72 -9.62 9.65
C CYS A 64 -14.99 -8.41 8.76
N PHE A 65 -14.53 -8.45 7.51
CA PHE A 65 -14.52 -7.33 6.59
C PHE A 65 -15.09 -7.75 5.23
N PRO A 66 -16.43 -7.83 5.09
CA PRO A 66 -17.08 -8.25 3.85
C PRO A 66 -16.94 -7.24 2.71
N ASP A 67 -16.55 -6.00 3.02
CA ASP A 67 -16.23 -4.95 2.07
C ASP A 67 -15.24 -3.94 2.67
N VAL A 68 -14.75 -3.02 1.84
CA VAL A 68 -13.72 -2.04 2.23
C VAL A 68 -14.26 -1.01 3.23
N SER A 69 -15.58 -0.73 3.20
CA SER A 69 -16.24 0.15 4.16
C SER A 69 -16.26 -0.49 5.55
N ALA A 70 -16.61 -1.77 5.63
CA ALA A 70 -16.55 -2.55 6.86
C ALA A 70 -15.12 -2.65 7.40
N LEU A 71 -14.11 -2.80 6.53
CA LEU A 71 -12.72 -2.69 6.95
C LEU A 71 -12.44 -1.33 7.57
N ALA A 72 -12.69 -0.25 6.84
CA ALA A 72 -12.42 1.12 7.28
C ALA A 72 -13.07 1.41 8.65
N MET A 73 -14.38 1.20 8.77
CA MET A 73 -15.15 1.56 9.96
C MET A 73 -14.79 0.73 11.19
N ASN A 74 -14.45 -0.56 11.04
CA ASN A 74 -14.16 -1.43 12.17
C ASN A 74 -12.73 -1.24 12.71
N LEU A 75 -11.83 -0.58 12.00
CA LEU A 75 -10.44 -0.40 12.43
C LEU A 75 -10.25 0.54 13.63
N VAL A 76 -11.27 1.31 14.01
CA VAL A 76 -11.19 2.25 15.15
C VAL A 76 -11.74 1.62 16.45
N GLY A 77 -12.35 0.42 16.39
CA GLY A 77 -12.91 -0.27 17.56
C GLY A 77 -11.92 -1.15 18.33
N ASP A 78 -12.42 -1.84 19.35
CA ASP A 78 -11.64 -2.79 20.18
C ASP A 78 -12.01 -4.26 19.95
N SER A 79 -12.83 -4.53 18.93
CA SER A 79 -13.24 -5.88 18.58
C SER A 79 -12.05 -6.74 18.13
N ASN A 80 -12.22 -8.06 18.15
CA ASN A 80 -11.22 -8.97 17.59
C ASN A 80 -10.97 -8.70 16.10
N CYS A 81 -12.02 -8.34 15.35
CA CYS A 81 -11.89 -7.89 13.97
C CYS A 81 -11.03 -6.63 13.89
N ALA A 82 -11.26 -5.61 14.71
CA ALA A 82 -10.47 -4.38 14.71
C ALA A 82 -8.97 -4.67 14.95
N LYS A 83 -8.65 -5.53 15.93
CA LYS A 83 -7.28 -5.96 16.23
C LYS A 83 -6.66 -6.74 15.07
N LEU A 84 -7.40 -7.68 14.49
CA LEU A 84 -6.99 -8.45 13.32
C LEU A 84 -6.67 -7.52 12.14
N GLY A 85 -7.58 -6.59 11.83
CA GLY A 85 -7.41 -5.60 10.77
C GLY A 85 -6.17 -4.75 10.98
N ARG A 86 -5.99 -4.16 12.16
CA ARG A 86 -4.81 -3.33 12.49
C ARG A 86 -3.50 -4.13 12.38
N ASN A 87 -3.50 -5.38 12.84
CA ASN A 87 -2.31 -6.24 12.74
C ASN A 87 -1.93 -6.53 11.28
N ILE A 88 -2.91 -6.80 10.41
CA ILE A 88 -2.68 -7.09 8.99
C ILE A 88 -2.24 -5.83 8.23
N ILE A 89 -2.96 -4.71 8.38
CA ILE A 89 -2.64 -3.48 7.63
C ILE A 89 -1.35 -2.81 8.11
N GLY A 90 -1.08 -2.86 9.41
CA GLY A 90 0.10 -2.25 10.02
C GLY A 90 1.40 -3.03 9.82
N GLY A 91 1.35 -4.19 9.15
CA GLY A 91 2.52 -5.06 8.99
C GLY A 91 3.05 -5.57 10.33
N GLY A 92 2.14 -5.82 11.27
CA GLY A 92 2.46 -6.30 12.61
C GLY A 92 3.12 -7.69 12.60
N ASN A 93 3.47 -8.18 13.78
CA ASN A 93 4.11 -9.47 14.02
C ASN A 93 3.14 -10.65 13.80
N SER A 94 2.33 -10.56 12.74
CA SER A 94 1.50 -11.65 12.30
C SER A 94 2.46 -12.78 11.91
N THR A 95 2.32 -13.93 12.55
CA THR A 95 2.97 -15.17 12.13
C THR A 95 2.52 -15.58 10.71
N MET A 96 1.48 -14.91 10.21
CA MET A 96 0.84 -15.11 8.93
C MET A 96 1.63 -14.48 7.80
N LYS A 97 2.54 -15.29 7.29
CA LYS A 97 3.14 -15.18 5.96
C LYS A 97 2.12 -15.48 4.84
N SER A 98 0.89 -14.98 4.95
CA SER A 98 -0.05 -15.05 3.82
C SER A 98 0.49 -14.14 2.73
N GLU A 99 1.06 -14.72 1.68
CA GLU A 99 1.55 -13.97 0.50
C GLU A 99 0.49 -12.99 -0.03
N MET A 100 -0.80 -13.31 0.14
CA MET A 100 -1.91 -12.45 -0.26
C MET A 100 -2.10 -11.25 0.68
N LEU A 101 -2.01 -11.42 2.00
CA LEU A 101 -2.23 -10.32 2.95
C LEU A 101 -1.01 -9.41 3.12
N ASN A 102 0.17 -9.83 2.65
CA ASN A 102 1.36 -8.98 2.63
C ASN A 102 1.18 -7.69 1.81
N HIS A 103 0.24 -7.67 0.85
CA HIS A 103 -0.05 -6.48 0.04
C HIS A 103 -0.61 -5.29 0.84
N PHE A 104 -1.14 -5.54 2.05
CA PHE A 104 -1.75 -4.48 2.86
C PHE A 104 -0.75 -3.57 3.56
N SER A 105 0.46 -4.06 3.84
CA SER A 105 1.50 -3.30 4.55
C SER A 105 2.65 -2.97 3.60
N PHE A 106 3.27 -1.81 3.75
CA PHE A 106 4.43 -1.43 2.92
C PHE A 106 5.74 -1.39 3.70
N GLY A 107 5.75 -1.96 4.92
CA GLY A 107 6.96 -2.11 5.72
C GLY A 107 7.69 -0.78 5.97
N TYR A 108 6.95 0.34 6.10
CA TYR A 108 7.57 1.67 6.12
C TYR A 108 8.54 1.89 7.29
N LYS A 109 8.49 1.01 8.30
CA LYS A 109 9.41 0.96 9.43
C LYS A 109 10.88 1.01 9.01
N PHE A 110 11.28 0.34 7.93
CA PHE A 110 12.66 0.42 7.40
C PHE A 110 13.04 1.86 7.03
N TYR A 111 12.15 2.59 6.37
CA TYR A 111 12.43 3.98 5.99
C TYR A 111 12.43 4.91 7.20
N ALA A 112 11.52 4.69 8.15
CA ALA A 112 11.38 5.49 9.36
C ALA A 112 12.59 5.39 10.30
N SER A 113 13.13 4.19 10.50
CA SER A 113 14.18 3.95 11.49
C SER A 113 15.59 4.14 10.93
N ASP A 114 15.80 3.78 9.66
CA ASP A 114 17.17 3.65 9.15
C ASP A 114 17.48 4.73 8.11
N LEU A 115 16.54 5.01 7.21
CA LEU A 115 16.83 5.76 5.99
C LEU A 115 16.57 7.27 6.11
N LEU A 116 15.48 7.66 6.78
CA LEU A 116 15.17 9.07 7.05
C LEU A 116 16.11 9.69 8.11
N VAL A 117 16.72 8.86 8.96
CA VAL A 117 17.59 9.31 10.05
C VAL A 117 19.03 9.54 9.59
N THR A 118 19.52 8.78 8.60
CA THR A 118 20.91 8.87 8.11
C THR A 118 21.16 10.06 7.18
N GLY A 119 20.11 10.74 6.70
CA GLY A 119 20.23 11.81 5.71
C GLY A 119 20.65 11.32 4.33
N SER A 120 20.48 10.02 4.03
CA SER A 120 20.73 9.46 2.70
C SER A 120 19.85 10.13 1.65
N ARG A 121 20.35 10.26 0.41
CA ARG A 121 19.55 10.86 -0.67
C ARG A 121 18.38 9.94 -1.02
N ILE A 122 17.19 10.51 -1.14
CA ILE A 122 15.96 9.76 -1.41
C ILE A 122 15.40 10.21 -2.75
N PHE A 123 15.00 9.27 -3.58
CA PHE A 123 14.21 9.49 -4.77
C PHE A 123 12.89 8.75 -4.61
N ALA A 124 11.76 9.46 -4.65
CA ALA A 124 10.43 8.88 -4.51
C ALA A 124 9.77 8.72 -5.88
N LEU A 125 9.25 7.54 -6.16
CA LEU A 125 8.35 7.26 -7.28
C LEU A 125 6.96 7.01 -6.69
N ARG A 126 6.08 8.02 -6.71
CA ARG A 126 4.71 7.92 -6.20
C ARG A 126 3.88 7.09 -7.17
N GLN A 127 3.20 6.06 -6.69
CA GLN A 127 2.42 5.16 -7.55
C GLN A 127 1.28 5.89 -8.25
N GLU A 128 0.69 6.87 -7.57
CA GLU A 128 -0.40 7.73 -8.07
C GLU A 128 0.08 8.67 -9.20
N HIS A 129 1.38 8.96 -9.24
CA HIS A 129 2.02 9.87 -10.19
C HIS A 129 3.16 9.20 -10.96
N LEU A 130 3.12 7.86 -11.09
CA LEU A 130 4.28 7.05 -11.46
C LEU A 130 4.90 7.46 -12.78
N VAL A 131 4.07 7.75 -13.79
CA VAL A 131 4.52 8.17 -15.12
C VAL A 131 5.33 9.47 -15.03
N THR A 132 4.77 10.48 -14.37
CA THR A 132 5.42 11.80 -14.20
C THR A 132 6.70 11.67 -13.38
N ASP A 133 6.64 10.98 -12.25
CA ASP A 133 7.79 10.80 -11.36
C ASP A 133 8.92 10.00 -12.05
N TRP A 134 8.57 9.01 -12.88
CA TRP A 134 9.53 8.22 -13.66
C TRP A 134 10.23 9.06 -14.74
N ILE A 135 9.47 9.87 -15.49
CA ILE A 135 10.03 10.76 -16.51
C ILE A 135 10.98 11.76 -15.85
N ASN A 136 10.53 12.42 -14.77
CA ASN A 136 11.33 13.40 -14.03
C ASN A 136 12.60 12.78 -13.43
N PHE A 137 12.51 11.54 -12.94
CA PHE A 137 13.65 10.81 -12.43
C PHE A 137 14.68 10.50 -13.52
N ASN A 138 14.25 10.00 -14.69
CA ASN A 138 15.17 9.70 -15.80
C ASN A 138 15.89 10.95 -16.33
N LEU A 139 15.16 12.05 -16.49
CA LEU A 139 15.76 13.34 -16.90
C LEU A 139 16.86 13.79 -15.93
N ARG A 140 16.66 13.62 -14.63
CA ARG A 140 17.65 13.97 -13.59
C ARG A 140 18.90 13.09 -13.63
N LEU A 141 18.81 11.87 -14.14
CA LEU A 141 19.96 11.00 -14.37
C LEU A 141 20.70 11.32 -15.68
N GLY A 142 20.29 12.35 -16.42
CA GLY A 142 20.86 12.69 -17.73
C GLY A 142 20.35 11.81 -18.87
N GLY A 143 19.26 11.07 -18.63
CA GLY A 143 18.55 10.33 -19.67
C GLY A 143 17.54 11.20 -20.42
N GLU A 144 16.91 10.60 -21.43
CA GLU A 144 15.82 11.20 -22.19
C GLU A 144 14.46 10.92 -21.53
N PRO A 145 13.43 11.74 -21.77
CA PRO A 145 12.09 11.44 -21.31
C PRO A 145 11.60 10.17 -22.03
N HIS A 146 11.50 9.08 -21.28
CA HIS A 146 10.94 7.84 -21.78
C HIS A 146 9.67 7.53 -21.00
N GLU A 147 8.56 7.40 -21.72
CA GLU A 147 7.38 6.76 -21.15
C GLU A 147 7.77 5.36 -20.67
N ILE A 148 7.18 4.90 -19.57
CA ILE A 148 7.41 3.54 -19.11
C ILE A 148 7.00 2.60 -20.25
N SER A 149 7.98 1.98 -20.92
CA SER A 149 7.72 1.10 -22.04
C SER A 149 7.06 -0.18 -21.55
N GLY A 150 5.75 -0.19 -21.67
CA GLY A 150 4.90 -1.36 -21.61
C GLY A 150 3.73 -1.08 -22.52
N THR A 151 3.34 -2.04 -23.37
CA THR A 151 2.05 -1.88 -24.02
C THR A 151 0.99 -1.86 -22.91
N ASN A 152 -0.09 -1.10 -23.03
CA ASN A 152 -1.24 -1.17 -22.09
C ASN A 152 -1.82 -2.61 -21.96
N LYS A 153 -1.31 -3.59 -22.71
CA LYS A 153 -1.59 -5.03 -22.53
C LYS A 153 -0.79 -5.66 -21.39
N ASP A 154 0.36 -5.10 -21.00
CA ASP A 154 1.27 -5.65 -19.98
C ASP A 154 0.99 -5.05 -18.59
N PHE A 155 0.56 -3.78 -18.54
CA PHE A 155 -0.08 -3.23 -17.35
C PHE A 155 -1.50 -3.80 -17.27
N LYS A 156 -1.72 -4.76 -16.37
CA LYS A 156 -3.07 -5.22 -16.02
C LYS A 156 -3.80 -4.14 -15.22
N ASP A 157 -4.05 -3.01 -15.85
CA ASP A 157 -4.98 -1.99 -15.34
C ASP A 157 -6.44 -2.46 -15.46
N LYS A 158 -6.66 -3.57 -16.17
CA LYS A 158 -7.91 -4.33 -16.19
C LYS A 158 -8.07 -5.16 -14.92
N LEU A 159 -8.04 -4.51 -13.77
CA LEU A 159 -8.90 -4.97 -12.70
C LEU A 159 -10.33 -4.67 -13.16
N GLU A 160 -11.03 -5.66 -13.73
CA GLU A 160 -12.50 -5.65 -13.81
C GLU A 160 -13.12 -5.79 -12.40
N VAL A 161 -12.50 -5.15 -11.42
CA VAL A 161 -12.99 -5.10 -10.07
C VAL A 161 -14.00 -3.97 -10.04
N LYS A 162 -15.22 -4.30 -9.65
CA LYS A 162 -16.23 -3.29 -9.33
C LYS A 162 -15.70 -2.51 -8.12
N ILE A 163 -15.05 -1.37 -8.38
CA ILE A 163 -14.79 -0.38 -7.34
C ILE A 163 -16.18 0.03 -6.82
N PRO A 164 -16.40 0.07 -5.49
CA PRO A 164 -17.65 0.58 -4.94
C PRO A 164 -17.97 1.94 -5.58
N PRO A 165 -19.18 2.13 -6.14
CA PRO A 165 -19.54 3.40 -6.77
C PRO A 165 -19.43 4.52 -5.73
N GLY A 166 -18.52 5.47 -5.95
CA GLY A 166 -18.28 6.61 -5.05
C GLY A 166 -17.04 6.54 -4.17
N GLY A 167 -16.31 5.40 -4.15
CA GLY A 167 -15.13 5.26 -3.29
C GLY A 167 -15.49 5.18 -1.80
N LEU A 168 -14.54 5.52 -0.92
CA LEU A 168 -14.79 5.61 0.52
C LEU A 168 -15.51 6.91 0.87
N SER A 169 -16.46 6.85 1.82
CA SER A 169 -17.03 8.04 2.44
C SER A 169 -15.96 8.84 3.22
N LYS A 170 -16.27 10.07 3.61
CA LYS A 170 -15.35 10.90 4.42
C LYS A 170 -15.08 10.25 5.77
N GLU A 171 -16.10 9.68 6.37
CA GLU A 171 -16.05 9.00 7.66
C GLU A 171 -15.18 7.73 7.56
N GLU A 172 -15.39 6.91 6.53
CA GLU A 172 -14.58 5.71 6.28
C GLU A 172 -13.11 6.07 6.03
N ARG A 173 -12.86 7.09 5.20
CA ARG A 173 -11.50 7.58 4.94
C ARG A 173 -10.85 8.03 6.25
N GLN A 174 -11.56 8.79 7.08
CA GLN A 174 -11.06 9.23 8.38
C GLN A 174 -10.70 8.06 9.31
N CYS A 175 -11.52 7.00 9.35
CA CYS A 175 -11.21 5.81 10.14
C CYS A 175 -9.90 5.14 9.69
N LEU A 176 -9.66 5.05 8.37
CA LEU A 176 -8.37 4.59 7.84
C LEU A 176 -7.23 5.53 8.18
N CYS A 177 -7.44 6.85 8.12
CA CYS A 177 -6.42 7.83 8.49
C CYS A 177 -5.95 7.63 9.93
N VAL A 178 -6.88 7.41 10.86
CA VAL A 178 -6.56 7.13 12.28
C VAL A 178 -5.79 5.82 12.41
N ALA A 179 -6.25 4.76 11.73
CA ALA A 179 -5.61 3.45 11.81
C ALA A 179 -4.21 3.40 11.17
N LEU A 180 -3.94 4.28 10.19
CA LEU A 180 -2.69 4.36 9.43
C LEU A 180 -1.85 5.59 9.77
N ALA A 181 -2.14 6.30 10.87
CA ALA A 181 -1.53 7.60 11.18
C ALA A 181 0.01 7.56 11.19
N ASP A 182 0.60 6.54 11.82
CA ASP A 182 2.05 6.36 11.86
C ASP A 182 2.63 6.12 10.46
N GLU A 183 1.93 5.34 9.64
CA GLU A 183 2.37 5.02 8.29
C GLU A 183 2.26 6.22 7.35
N LEU A 184 1.18 7.00 7.47
CA LEU A 184 0.99 8.26 6.78
C LEU A 184 2.09 9.27 7.12
N LYS A 185 2.47 9.35 8.40
CA LYS A 185 3.58 10.19 8.84
C LYS A 185 4.90 9.78 8.18
N VAL A 186 5.19 8.48 8.09
CA VAL A 186 6.41 8.01 7.43
C VAL A 186 6.36 8.24 5.91
N TYR A 187 5.23 7.96 5.28
CA TYR A 187 5.02 8.25 3.86
C TYR A 187 5.30 9.72 3.55
N LEU A 188 4.68 10.65 4.30
CA LEU A 188 4.93 12.08 4.12
C LEU A 188 6.38 12.47 4.42
N GLY A 189 7.03 11.82 5.39
CA GLY A 189 8.47 11.99 5.64
C GLY A 189 9.34 11.59 4.46
N VAL A 190 9.02 10.48 3.78
CA VAL A 190 9.69 10.06 2.53
C VAL A 190 9.46 11.07 1.41
N ILE A 191 8.22 11.55 1.23
CA ILE A 191 7.90 12.57 0.23
C ILE A 191 8.67 13.86 0.50
N ASP A 192 8.76 14.28 1.75
CA ASP A 192 9.45 15.51 2.15
C ASP A 192 10.96 15.44 1.92
N ALA A 193 11.56 14.29 2.19
CA ALA A 193 12.97 14.03 2.00
C ALA A 193 13.35 13.72 0.54
N ALA A 194 12.38 13.50 -0.36
CA ALA A 194 12.66 13.15 -1.75
C ALA A 194 13.33 14.30 -2.53
N ASP A 195 14.49 14.03 -3.13
CA ASP A 195 15.28 14.96 -3.93
C ASP A 195 14.64 15.24 -5.30
N ASN A 196 13.96 14.25 -5.88
CA ASN A 196 13.36 14.37 -7.22
C ASN A 196 12.06 15.16 -7.27
N LEU A 197 11.37 15.35 -6.14
CA LEU A 197 10.09 16.05 -6.09
C LEU A 197 10.29 17.55 -5.85
N THR A 198 9.56 18.37 -6.59
CA THR A 198 9.44 19.82 -6.41
C THR A 198 8.65 20.16 -5.15
N LYS A 199 8.68 21.44 -4.74
CA LYS A 199 7.90 21.88 -3.58
C LYS A 199 6.40 21.74 -3.82
N GLU A 200 5.98 21.92 -5.07
CA GLU A 200 4.62 21.84 -5.53
C GLU A 200 4.12 20.39 -5.51
N GLU A 201 4.89 19.43 -6.01
CA GLU A 201 4.58 17.99 -5.96
C GLU A 201 4.52 17.48 -4.51
N LYS A 202 5.43 17.94 -3.63
CA LYS A 202 5.37 17.60 -2.20
C LYS A 202 4.10 18.15 -1.54
N LYS A 203 3.70 19.38 -1.87
CA LYS A 203 2.45 19.99 -1.37
C LYS A 203 1.21 19.28 -1.91
N GLU A 204 1.23 18.84 -3.17
CA GLU A 204 0.18 18.03 -3.77
C GLU A 204 -0.03 16.73 -2.99
N SER A 205 1.01 15.94 -2.76
CA SER A 205 0.88 14.69 -2.00
C SER A 205 0.39 14.90 -0.56
N ARG A 206 0.72 16.01 0.10
CA ARG A 206 0.10 16.37 1.38
C ARG A 206 -1.38 16.68 1.26
N ARG A 207 -1.78 17.44 0.24
CA ARG A 207 -3.19 17.76 0.00
C ARG A 207 -4.01 16.50 -0.27
N GLU A 208 -3.50 15.57 -1.06
CA GLU A 208 -4.18 14.30 -1.35
C GLU A 208 -4.51 13.48 -0.08
N ILE A 209 -3.63 13.55 0.93
CA ILE A 209 -3.87 13.00 2.27
C ILE A 209 -4.86 13.88 3.05
N ASN A 210 -4.58 15.17 3.18
CA ASN A 210 -5.35 16.09 4.04
C ASN A 210 -6.80 16.31 3.55
N ASP A 211 -7.05 16.21 2.25
CA ASP A 211 -8.39 16.35 1.65
C ASP A 211 -9.31 15.18 2.08
N GLY A 212 -8.75 14.10 2.64
CA GLY A 212 -9.49 12.97 3.20
C GLY A 212 -9.23 12.64 4.66
N CYS A 213 -8.22 13.27 5.26
CA CYS A 213 -7.79 13.01 6.61
C CYS A 213 -7.70 14.32 7.39
N PHE A 214 -8.49 14.45 8.45
CA PHE A 214 -8.28 15.47 9.47
C PHE A 214 -7.13 15.03 10.38
N ILE A 215 -5.88 15.25 9.93
CA ILE A 215 -4.64 14.95 10.67
C ILE A 215 -4.02 16.25 11.17
#